data_AF-A0A396HE37-F1
#
_entry.id   AF-A0A396HE37-F1
#
_cell.length_a   1.000
_cell.length_b   1.000
_cell.length_c   1.000
_cell.angle_alpha   90.00
_cell.angle_beta   90.00
_cell.angle_gamma   90.00
#
_symmetry.space_group_name_H-M   'P 1'
#
loop_
_entity.id
_entity.type
_entity.pdbx_description
1 polymer ?
#
loop_
_entity_poly.entity_id
_entity_poly.type
_entity_poly.pdbx_seq_one_letter_code
_entity_poly.pdbx_strand_id
1 'polypeptide(L)'
;MLDPSNFTFYGGENDYVEPFSAFTKLKSLIIHGCKIMDTQIINISSETLVNFAMDYSSSKIAKIELSTPNLCTFTFYGIPHPKIGGSNLSSVKEVNIYAHMDAYLEKLPIVLFNWLQELSGV
;
A
#
# COMPACT_ATOMS: atom_id res chain seq x y z
N MET A 1 -0.10 15.72 -6.57
CA MET A 1 0.11 14.30 -6.91
C MET A 1 1.59 14.01 -6.73
N LEU A 2 1.95 12.90 -6.10
CA LEU A 2 3.32 12.43 -5.96
C LEU A 2 3.42 11.04 -6.58
N ASP A 3 4.43 10.80 -7.41
CA ASP A 3 4.59 9.57 -8.19
C ASP A 3 6.06 9.09 -8.22
N PRO A 4 6.62 8.64 -7.08
CA PRO A 4 7.95 8.05 -7.02
C PRO A 4 8.02 6.75 -7.82
N SER A 5 8.98 6.71 -8.76
CA SER A 5 9.33 5.54 -9.53
C SER A 5 10.74 5.05 -9.18
N ASN A 6 10.91 3.76 -8.90
CA ASN A 6 12.21 3.10 -8.67
C ASN A 6 13.07 3.65 -7.52
N PHE A 7 12.45 4.29 -6.53
CA PHE A 7 13.15 4.75 -5.34
C PHE A 7 13.42 3.61 -4.37
N THR A 8 14.51 3.73 -3.61
CA THR A 8 14.78 2.86 -2.46
C THR A 8 14.54 3.64 -1.19
N PHE A 9 13.60 3.19 -0.37
CA PHE A 9 13.32 3.74 0.95
C PHE A 9 14.07 2.92 2.00
N TYR A 10 14.78 3.60 2.89
CA TYR A 10 15.57 2.98 3.94
C TYR A 10 14.81 3.05 5.26
N GLY A 11 14.73 1.91 5.96
CA GLY A 11 14.28 1.81 7.34
C GLY A 11 15.05 2.80 8.22
N GLY A 12 14.31 3.57 9.02
CA GLY A 12 14.92 4.35 10.10
C GLY A 12 15.17 3.48 11.34
N GLU A 13 15.22 4.10 12.51
CA GLU A 13 15.30 3.39 13.80
C GLU A 13 14.02 2.59 14.13
N ASN A 14 12.92 2.84 13.41
CA ASN A 14 11.65 2.15 13.58
C ASN A 14 11.57 0.89 12.71
N ASP A 15 10.73 -0.07 13.10
CA ASP A 15 10.46 -1.29 12.34
C ASP A 15 9.70 -1.07 11.01
N TYR A 16 9.51 0.18 10.57
CA TYR A 16 8.84 0.55 9.32
C TYR A 16 9.45 1.81 8.69
N VAL A 17 9.19 2.01 7.40
CA VAL A 17 9.48 3.28 6.69
C VAL A 17 8.24 4.14 6.56
N GLU A 18 8.37 5.44 6.75
CA GLU A 18 7.30 6.42 6.51
C GLU A 18 7.78 7.54 5.59
N PRO A 19 7.98 7.24 4.29
CA PRO A 19 8.65 8.16 3.37
C PRO A 19 7.80 9.40 2.99
N PHE A 20 6.51 9.40 3.33
CA PHE A 20 5.57 10.42 2.84
C PHE A 20 4.94 11.29 3.93
N SER A 21 5.32 11.14 5.21
CA SER A 21 4.72 11.90 6.32
C SER A 21 4.92 13.42 6.22
N ALA A 22 5.98 13.87 5.56
CA ALA A 22 6.24 15.29 5.36
C ALA A 22 5.25 15.99 4.40
N PHE A 23 4.49 15.25 3.59
CA PHE A 23 3.60 15.83 2.58
C PHE A 23 2.19 16.09 3.12
N THR A 24 2.04 17.13 3.91
CA THR A 24 0.78 17.47 4.62
C THR A 24 -0.43 17.80 3.75
N LYS A 25 -0.23 18.03 2.44
CA LYS A 25 -1.30 18.36 1.47
C LYS A 25 -1.43 17.32 0.35
N LEU A 26 -0.83 16.14 0.50
CA LEU A 26 -0.79 15.12 -0.54
C LEU A 26 -2.17 14.49 -0.78
N LYS A 27 -2.79 14.82 -1.91
CA LYS A 27 -4.10 14.28 -2.32
C LYS A 27 -4.04 12.94 -3.04
N SER A 28 -2.94 12.66 -3.74
CA SER A 28 -2.79 11.44 -4.54
C SER A 28 -1.34 11.00 -4.53
N LEU A 29 -1.14 9.70 -4.28
CA LEU A 29 0.14 9.02 -4.21
C LEU A 29 0.13 7.79 -5.12
N ILE A 30 1.13 7.67 -5.97
CA ILE A 30 1.40 6.50 -6.79
C ILE A 30 2.78 5.98 -6.41
N ILE A 31 2.92 4.71 -6.05
CA ILE A 31 4.22 4.08 -5.77
C ILE A 31 4.49 3.08 -6.88
N HIS A 32 5.54 3.30 -7.68
CA HIS A 32 5.86 2.43 -8.81
C HIS A 32 7.26 1.85 -8.69
N GLY A 33 7.37 0.51 -8.57
CA GLY A 33 8.65 -0.19 -8.58
C GLY A 33 9.62 0.20 -7.45
N CYS A 34 9.11 0.80 -6.37
CA CYS A 34 9.92 1.18 -5.23
C CYS A 34 10.35 -0.04 -4.40
N LYS A 35 11.50 0.09 -3.75
CA LYS A 35 12.10 -0.93 -2.87
C LYS A 35 12.16 -0.41 -1.44
N ILE A 36 12.09 -1.34 -0.49
CA ILE A 36 12.35 -1.07 0.92
C ILE A 36 13.59 -1.87 1.34
N MET A 37 14.48 -1.22 2.08
CA MET A 37 15.67 -1.80 2.69
C MET A 37 15.58 -1.68 4.20
N ASP A 38 16.19 -2.63 4.91
CA ASP A 38 16.31 -2.67 6.38
C ASP A 38 14.98 -2.84 7.16
N THR A 39 13.85 -2.84 6.46
CA THR A 39 12.53 -3.27 6.94
C THR A 39 11.72 -3.86 5.78
N GLN A 40 10.55 -4.42 6.09
CA GLN A 40 9.58 -4.95 5.15
C GLN A 40 8.19 -4.29 5.31
N ILE A 41 8.10 -3.26 6.15
CA ILE A 41 6.85 -2.55 6.46
C ILE A 41 6.95 -1.11 5.95
N ILE A 42 5.97 -0.70 5.15
CA ILE A 42 5.76 0.71 4.79
C ILE A 42 4.53 1.23 5.51
N ASN A 43 4.68 2.34 6.20
CA ASN A 43 3.58 3.11 6.76
C ASN A 43 3.27 4.30 5.85
N ILE A 44 2.00 4.49 5.54
CA ILE A 44 1.50 5.65 4.81
C ILE A 44 0.48 6.33 5.71
N SER A 45 0.90 7.41 6.35
CA SER A 45 0.04 8.27 7.16
C SER A 45 -0.23 9.58 6.43
N SER A 46 -1.51 9.88 6.17
CA SER A 46 -1.92 11.16 5.58
C SER A 46 -3.41 11.40 5.75
N GLU A 47 -3.76 12.48 6.41
CA GLU A 47 -5.15 12.95 6.51
C GLU A 47 -5.67 13.48 5.18
N THR A 48 -4.80 13.90 4.25
CA THR A 48 -5.25 14.55 3.01
C THR A 48 -5.30 13.62 1.81
N LEU A 49 -4.76 12.41 1.93
CA LEU A 49 -4.67 11.44 0.84
C LEU A 49 -6.04 10.87 0.50
N VAL A 50 -6.41 11.00 -0.77
CA VAL A 50 -7.70 10.55 -1.32
C VAL A 50 -7.50 9.39 -2.28
N ASN A 51 -6.41 9.38 -3.04
CA ASN A 51 -6.12 8.35 -4.03
C ASN A 51 -4.77 7.71 -3.73
N PHE A 52 -4.76 6.39 -3.59
CA PHE A 52 -3.52 5.62 -3.46
C PHE A 52 -3.46 4.55 -4.55
N ALA A 53 -2.37 4.56 -5.31
CA ALA A 53 -2.05 3.50 -6.25
C ALA A 53 -0.68 2.91 -5.95
N MET A 54 -0.57 1.60 -6.09
CA MET A 54 0.70 0.90 -6.01
C MET A 54 0.86 -0.01 -7.22
N ASP A 55 1.99 0.12 -7.90
CA ASP A 55 2.48 -0.84 -8.87
C ASP A 55 3.64 -1.61 -8.24
N TYR A 56 3.31 -2.84 -7.86
CA TYR A 56 4.11 -3.68 -7.01
C TYR A 56 4.85 -4.74 -7.82
N SER A 57 6.16 -4.54 -7.93
CA SER A 57 7.07 -5.46 -8.63
C SER A 57 8.14 -6.10 -7.73
N SER A 58 8.14 -5.82 -6.41
CA SER A 58 9.23 -6.27 -5.51
C SER A 58 8.73 -7.11 -4.34
N SER A 59 9.07 -8.39 -4.28
CA SER A 59 8.69 -9.36 -3.22
C SER A 59 9.14 -9.04 -1.78
N LYS A 60 9.75 -7.88 -1.53
CA LYS A 60 10.35 -7.53 -0.23
C LYS A 60 9.44 -6.75 0.71
N ILE A 61 8.31 -6.21 0.24
CA ILE A 61 7.34 -5.57 1.14
C ILE A 61 6.44 -6.65 1.72
N ALA A 62 6.52 -6.87 3.02
CA ALA A 62 5.68 -7.82 3.73
C ALA A 62 4.35 -7.19 4.17
N LYS A 63 4.34 -5.89 4.49
CA LYS A 63 3.14 -5.20 4.98
C LYS A 63 3.08 -3.74 4.53
N ILE A 64 1.88 -3.29 4.20
CA ILE A 64 1.53 -1.90 3.96
C ILE A 64 0.53 -1.49 5.04
N GLU A 65 0.94 -0.55 5.89
CA GLU A 65 0.09 0.05 6.91
C GLU A 65 -0.46 1.38 6.39
N LEU A 66 -1.79 1.52 6.42
CA LEU A 66 -2.49 2.71 5.96
C LEU A 66 -3.17 3.42 7.14
N SER A 67 -2.72 4.65 7.43
CA SER A 67 -3.36 5.56 8.38
C SER A 67 -3.89 6.77 7.61
N THR A 68 -4.87 6.52 6.75
CA THR A 68 -5.34 7.48 5.73
C THR A 68 -6.86 7.62 5.79
N PRO A 69 -7.41 8.39 6.74
CA PRO A 69 -8.84 8.41 7.04
C PRO A 69 -9.71 8.94 5.90
N ASN A 70 -9.13 9.65 4.93
CA ASN A 70 -9.84 10.23 3.78
C ASN A 70 -9.58 9.49 2.46
N LEU A 71 -8.97 8.31 2.52
CA LEU A 71 -8.67 7.50 1.34
C LEU A 71 -9.96 7.00 0.70
N CYS A 72 -10.21 7.41 -0.54
CA CYS A 72 -11.42 7.07 -1.29
C CYS A 72 -11.16 5.96 -2.30
N THR A 73 -10.00 5.98 -2.96
CA THR A 73 -9.66 5.04 -4.02
C THR A 73 -8.36 4.33 -3.69
N PHE A 74 -8.40 3.00 -3.67
CA PHE A 74 -7.25 2.12 -3.57
C PHE A 74 -7.07 1.39 -4.90
N THR A 75 -5.88 1.46 -5.49
CA THR A 75 -5.56 0.76 -6.73
C THR A 75 -4.27 -0.03 -6.59
N PHE A 76 -4.29 -1.29 -7.04
CA PHE A 76 -3.14 -2.17 -7.00
C PHE A 76 -2.88 -2.82 -8.35
N TYR A 77 -1.62 -2.81 -8.78
CA TYR A 77 -1.09 -3.55 -9.92
C TYR A 77 0.02 -4.46 -9.42
N GLY A 78 0.08 -5.71 -9.88
CA GLY A 78 1.20 -6.61 -9.55
C GLY A 78 0.79 -7.91 -8.86
N ILE A 79 1.73 -8.53 -8.16
CA ILE A 79 1.48 -9.76 -7.39
C ILE A 79 1.15 -9.38 -5.94
N PRO A 80 -0.07 -9.64 -5.41
CA PRO A 80 -0.48 -9.28 -4.05
C PRO A 80 0.21 -10.15 -2.98
N HIS A 81 1.51 -9.96 -2.79
CA HIS A 81 2.27 -10.52 -1.68
C HIS A 81 2.11 -9.77 -0.34
N PRO A 82 2.08 -8.42 -0.29
CA PRO A 82 2.06 -7.73 0.98
C PRO A 82 0.73 -7.95 1.70
N LYS A 83 0.74 -7.93 3.02
CA LYS A 83 -0.46 -7.73 3.81
C LYS A 83 -0.84 -6.26 3.79
N ILE A 84 -2.13 -5.96 3.71
CA ILE A 84 -2.64 -4.62 3.97
C ILE A 84 -3.18 -4.63 5.40
N GLY A 85 -2.83 -3.59 6.15
CA GLY A 85 -3.44 -3.28 7.43
C GLY A 85 -3.61 -1.78 7.55
N GLY A 86 -4.31 -1.35 8.59
CA GLY A 86 -4.48 0.07 8.82
C GLY A 86 -5.60 0.38 9.80
N SER A 87 -5.80 1.67 10.02
CA SER A 87 -6.92 2.18 10.78
C SER A 87 -7.72 3.17 9.93
N ASN A 88 -9.03 3.24 10.17
CA ASN A 88 -9.92 4.19 9.50
C ASN A 88 -9.98 4.07 7.97
N LEU A 89 -9.96 2.83 7.46
CA LEU A 89 -10.08 2.55 6.02
C LEU A 89 -11.53 2.48 5.51
N SER A 90 -12.52 2.70 6.37
CA SER A 90 -13.95 2.69 6.03
C SER A 90 -14.37 3.79 5.03
N SER A 91 -13.50 4.75 4.73
CA SER A 91 -13.73 5.78 3.71
C SER A 91 -13.45 5.32 2.29
N VAL A 92 -12.82 4.15 2.10
CA VAL A 92 -12.52 3.58 0.78
C VAL A 92 -13.84 3.18 0.11
N LYS A 93 -14.07 3.75 -1.07
CA LYS A 93 -15.28 3.52 -1.89
C LYS A 93 -14.99 2.68 -3.11
N GLU A 94 -13.75 2.71 -3.59
CA GLU A 94 -13.33 2.05 -4.81
C GLU A 94 -12.03 1.30 -4.59
N VAL A 95 -12.05 0.01 -4.91
CA VAL A 95 -10.90 -0.89 -4.81
C VAL A 95 -10.68 -1.53 -6.18
N ASN A 96 -9.60 -1.14 -6.84
CA ASN A 96 -9.24 -1.63 -8.17
C ASN A 96 -8.01 -2.55 -8.05
N ILE A 97 -8.18 -3.83 -8.39
CA ILE A 97 -7.11 -4.84 -8.24
C ILE A 97 -6.80 -5.46 -9.60
N TYR A 98 -5.62 -5.16 -10.11
CA TYR A 98 -5.03 -5.73 -11.32
C TYR A 98 -3.94 -6.73 -10.92
N ALA A 99 -4.36 -7.85 -10.34
CA ALA A 99 -3.47 -8.85 -9.81
C ALA A 99 -2.92 -9.78 -10.90
N HIS A 100 -1.59 -9.97 -10.94
CA HIS A 100 -0.95 -11.05 -11.68
C HIS A 100 -0.97 -12.32 -10.82
N MET A 101 -1.78 -13.30 -11.24
CA MET A 101 -1.95 -14.58 -10.55
C MET A 101 -1.30 -15.70 -11.37
N ASP A 102 -0.07 -16.07 -11.02
CA ASP A 102 0.56 -17.27 -11.55
C ASP A 102 0.01 -18.51 -10.84
N ALA A 103 -0.19 -19.60 -11.59
CA ALA A 103 -0.82 -20.83 -11.11
C ALA A 103 -0.12 -21.50 -9.90
N TYR A 104 1.12 -21.11 -9.60
CA TYR A 104 1.91 -21.64 -8.49
C TYR A 104 1.64 -20.93 -7.14
N LEU A 105 0.79 -19.91 -7.11
CA LEU A 105 0.58 -19.09 -5.93
C LEU A 105 -0.76 -19.39 -5.22
N GLU A 106 -0.89 -20.61 -4.70
CA GLU A 106 -2.12 -21.13 -4.06
C GLU A 106 -2.67 -20.26 -2.91
N LYS A 107 -1.82 -19.42 -2.28
CA LYS A 107 -2.20 -18.55 -1.16
C LYS A 107 -2.69 -17.16 -1.56
N LEU A 108 -2.65 -16.79 -2.84
CA LEU A 108 -3.04 -15.43 -3.26
C LEU A 108 -4.53 -15.09 -3.07
N PRO A 109 -5.48 -16.02 -3.32
CA PRO A 109 -6.91 -15.71 -3.15
C PRO A 109 -7.25 -15.29 -1.72
N ILE A 110 -6.65 -15.92 -0.70
CA ILE A 110 -6.89 -15.57 0.70
C ILE A 110 -6.25 -14.22 1.06
N VAL A 111 -5.12 -13.85 0.46
CA VAL A 111 -4.51 -12.52 0.67
C VAL A 111 -5.43 -11.43 0.15
N LEU A 112 -5.96 -11.58 -1.07
CA LEU A 112 -6.90 -10.64 -1.65
C LEU A 112 -8.20 -10.53 -0.84
N PHE A 113 -8.72 -11.66 -0.34
CA PHE A 113 -9.89 -11.64 0.54
C PHE A 113 -9.63 -10.82 1.80
N ASN A 114 -8.49 -11.04 2.48
CA ASN A 114 -8.12 -10.26 3.66
C ASN A 114 -7.96 -8.77 3.35
N TRP A 115 -7.42 -8.41 2.18
CA TRP A 115 -7.34 -7.01 1.76
C TRP A 115 -8.72 -6.37 1.66
N LEU A 116 -9.68 -7.07 1.07
CA LEU A 116 -11.05 -6.57 0.94
C LEU A 116 -11.73 -6.37 2.30
N GLN A 117 -11.51 -7.27 3.26
CA GLN A 117 -12.02 -7.10 4.63
C GLN A 117 -11.45 -5.83 5.27
N GLU A 118 -10.13 -5.69 5.29
CA GLU A 118 -9.43 -4.53 5.86
C GLU A 118 -9.86 -3.20 5.19
N LEU A 119 -9.93 -3.18 3.85
CA LEU A 119 -10.32 -2.00 3.08
C LEU A 119 -11.83 -1.68 3.17
N SER A 120 -12.68 -2.67 3.47
CA SER A 120 -14.11 -2.44 3.68
C SER A 120 -14.42 -1.84 5.06
N GLY A 121 -13.48 -1.87 5.99
CA GLY A 121 -13.68 -1.43 7.36
C GLY A 121 -14.70 -2.28 8.14
N VAL A 122 -14.90 -3.55 7.73
CA VAL A 122 -15.82 -4.53 8.33
C VAL A 122 -15.05 -5.59 9.11
#